data_AF-A0A254TSC5-F1
#
_entry.id   AF-A0A254TSC5-F1
#
_cell.length_a   1.000
_cell.length_b   1.000
_cell.length_c   1.000
_cell.angle_alpha   90.00
_cell.angle_beta   90.00
_cell.angle_gamma   90.00
#
_symmetry.space_group_name_H-M   'P 1'
#
loop_
_entity.id
_entity.type
_entity.pdbx_description
1 polymer ?
#
loop_
_entity_poly.entity_id
_entity_poly.type
_entity_poly.pdbx_seq_one_letter_code
_entity_poly.pdbx_strand_id
1 'polypeptide(L)'
;MDWGGEARRILKTEMQALSWGYRDLSEHLGILGVEMDPPAINRRINRGNFSAAFLLMCLKAMRLRIDVVPEGSAPKRRAEREKPIDALESVIEIWGTKAR
;
A
#
# COMPACT_ATOMS: atom_id res chain seq x y z
N MET A 1 -21.26 5.66 0.67
CA MET A 1 -20.14 4.77 1.04
C MET A 1 -19.24 5.55 1.99
N ASP A 2 -19.00 5.04 3.20
CA ASP A 2 -18.20 5.74 4.23
C ASP A 2 -16.78 5.19 4.27
N TRP A 3 -15.90 5.75 3.44
CA TRP A 3 -14.50 5.33 3.35
C TRP A 3 -13.68 5.73 4.59
N GLY A 4 -14.06 6.81 5.27
CA GLY A 4 -13.38 7.26 6.49
C GLY A 4 -13.67 6.33 7.67
N GLY A 5 -14.92 5.89 7.80
CA GLY A 5 -15.33 4.84 8.75
C GLY A 5 -14.59 3.54 8.52
N GLU A 6 -14.42 3.12 7.27
CA GLU A 6 -13.70 1.90 6.90
C GLU A 6 -12.20 1.99 7.22
N ALA A 7 -11.55 3.11 6.88
CA ALA A 7 -10.14 3.34 7.24
C ALA A 7 -9.92 3.33 8.77
N ARG A 8 -10.82 3.94 9.53
CA ARG A 8 -10.81 3.88 11.01
C ARG A 8 -10.96 2.45 11.51
N ARG A 9 -11.87 1.67 10.93
CA ARG A 9 -12.14 0.28 11.33
C ARG A 9 -10.89 -0.58 11.16
N ILE A 10 -10.22 -0.47 10.02
CA ILE A 10 -8.94 -1.14 9.75
C ILE A 10 -7.94 -0.86 10.89
N LEU A 11 -7.65 0.42 11.17
CA LEU A 11 -6.67 0.76 12.22
C LEU A 11 -7.05 0.19 13.59
N LYS A 12 -8.32 0.27 13.98
CA LYS A 12 -8.77 -0.23 15.29
C LYS A 12 -8.70 -1.75 15.40
N THR A 13 -9.04 -2.47 14.34
CA THR A 13 -8.96 -3.94 14.32
C THR A 13 -7.51 -4.41 14.47
N GLU A 14 -6.57 -3.78 13.76
CA GLU A 14 -5.15 -4.11 13.86
C GLU A 14 -4.57 -3.77 15.24
N MET A 15 -4.91 -2.59 15.79
CA MET A 15 -4.54 -2.23 17.17
C MET A 15 -5.09 -3.26 18.17
N GLN A 16 -6.34 -3.69 18.01
CA GLN A 16 -6.95 -4.69 18.88
C GLN A 16 -6.25 -6.05 18.75
N ALA A 17 -5.89 -6.49 17.54
CA ALA A 17 -5.17 -7.74 17.31
C ALA A 17 -3.81 -7.77 18.01
N LEU A 18 -3.16 -6.61 18.12
CA LEU A 18 -1.88 -6.44 18.83
C LEU A 18 -2.04 -6.12 20.33
N SER A 19 -3.28 -6.00 20.83
CA SER A 19 -3.58 -5.49 22.18
C SER A 19 -3.01 -4.09 22.46
N TRP A 20 -2.93 -3.24 21.44
CA TRP A 20 -2.37 -1.88 21.51
C TRP A 20 -3.44 -0.83 21.83
N GLY A 21 -3.04 0.13 22.67
CA GLY A 21 -3.69 1.43 22.81
C GLY A 21 -3.00 2.52 21.98
N TYR A 22 -3.52 3.75 22.08
CA TYR A 22 -2.94 4.90 21.35
C TYR A 22 -1.54 5.30 21.84
N ARG A 23 -1.16 4.91 23.07
CA ARG A 23 0.20 5.12 23.59
C ARG A 23 1.20 4.23 22.88
N ASP A 24 0.86 2.96 22.70
CA ASP A 24 1.75 2.00 22.01
C ASP A 24 1.93 2.40 20.54
N LEU A 25 0.84 2.83 19.89
CA LEU A 25 0.92 3.36 18.52
C LEU A 25 1.77 4.65 18.44
N SER A 26 1.64 5.55 19.40
CA SER A 26 2.46 6.77 19.49
C SER A 26 3.95 6.44 19.59
N GLU A 27 4.32 5.53 20.50
CA GLU A 27 5.71 5.09 20.69
C GLU A 27 6.28 4.46 19.41
N HIS A 28 5.52 3.59 18.74
CA HIS A 28 5.97 2.93 17.52
C HIS A 28 6.02 3.86 16.31
N LEU A 29 5.17 4.88 16.25
CA LEU A 29 5.30 5.96 15.28
C LEU A 29 6.59 6.77 15.52
N GLY A 30 6.94 7.04 16.78
CA GLY A 30 8.21 7.68 17.16
C GLY A 30 9.44 6.91 16.67
N ILE A 31 9.42 5.57 16.76
CA ILE A 31 10.50 4.71 16.19
C ILE A 31 10.65 4.92 14.67
N LEU A 32 9.57 5.28 13.97
CA LEU A 32 9.58 5.61 12.53
C LEU A 32 9.89 7.10 12.25
N GLY A 33 10.24 7.89 13.27
CA GLY A 33 10.50 9.33 13.15
C GLY A 33 9.23 10.19 13.09
N VAL A 34 8.09 9.64 13.49
CA VAL A 34 6.78 10.32 13.48
C VAL A 34 6.32 10.61 14.91
N GLU A 35 6.71 11.77 15.42
CA GLU A 35 6.32 12.21 16.76
C GLU A 35 4.87 12.67 16.80
N MET A 36 4.04 11.99 17.59
CA MET A 36 2.62 12.31 17.75
C MET A 36 2.09 11.93 19.12
N ASP A 37 1.39 12.86 19.78
CA ASP A 37 0.76 12.58 21.07
C ASP A 37 -0.41 11.57 20.96
N PRO A 38 -0.58 10.66 21.94
CA PRO A 38 -1.69 9.70 21.95
C PRO A 38 -3.10 10.34 21.82
N PRO A 39 -3.43 11.48 22.47
CA PRO A 39 -4.70 12.16 22.25
C PRO A 39 -4.89 12.71 20.84
N ALA A 40 -3.80 13.13 20.17
CA ALA A 40 -3.85 13.62 18.79
C ALA A 40 -4.16 12.47 17.81
N ILE A 41 -3.51 11.32 18.00
CA ILE A 41 -3.79 10.08 17.27
C ILE A 41 -5.24 9.65 17.48
N ASN A 42 -5.72 9.61 18.73
CA ASN A 42 -7.10 9.24 19.06
C ASN A 42 -8.13 10.12 18.33
N ARG A 43 -7.95 11.45 18.35
CA ARG A 43 -8.85 12.39 17.65
C ARG A 43 -8.81 12.18 16.14
N ARG A 44 -7.62 11.99 15.56
CA ARG A 44 -7.43 11.81 14.12
C ARG A 44 -8.07 10.51 13.63
N ILE A 45 -7.83 9.39 14.32
CA ILE A 45 -8.43 8.08 13.99
C ILE A 45 -9.94 8.11 14.16
N ASN A 46 -10.47 8.67 15.25
CA ASN A 46 -11.92 8.68 15.48
C ASN A 46 -12.71 9.56 14.51
N ARG A 47 -12.09 10.60 13.94
CA ARG A 47 -12.71 11.43 12.90
C ARG A 47 -12.75 10.75 11.53
N GLY A 48 -11.88 9.78 11.27
CA GLY A 48 -11.84 9.02 10.02
C GLY A 48 -11.40 9.80 8.77
N ASN A 49 -10.97 11.07 8.91
CA ASN A 49 -10.59 11.94 7.79
C ASN A 49 -9.08 12.19 7.69
N PHE A 50 -8.27 11.18 7.99
CA PHE A 50 -6.82 11.26 7.91
C PHE A 50 -6.28 10.94 6.51
N SER A 51 -5.06 11.38 6.24
CA SER A 51 -4.41 11.14 4.95
C SER A 51 -4.06 9.66 4.77
N ALA A 52 -3.95 9.23 3.51
CA ALA A 52 -3.43 7.91 3.17
C ALA A 52 -2.00 7.71 3.72
N ALA A 53 -1.17 8.75 3.74
CA ALA A 53 0.15 8.69 4.36
C ALA A 53 0.07 8.31 5.85
N PHE A 54 -0.85 8.91 6.61
CA PHE A 54 -1.05 8.56 8.02
C PHE A 54 -1.51 7.12 8.20
N LEU A 55 -2.42 6.64 7.35
CA LEU A 55 -2.83 5.23 7.35
C LEU A 55 -1.62 4.30 7.16
N LEU A 56 -0.80 4.54 6.14
CA LEU A 56 0.38 3.73 5.83
C LEU A 56 1.40 3.75 6.97
N MET A 57 1.63 4.91 7.60
CA MET A 57 2.53 5.03 8.76
C MET A 57 2.03 4.19 9.94
N CYS A 58 0.74 4.25 10.28
CA CYS A 58 0.17 3.45 11.37
C CYS A 58 0.26 1.94 11.08
N LEU A 59 -0.06 1.51 9.87
CA LEU A 59 0.02 0.10 9.48
C LEU A 59 1.48 -0.39 9.51
N LYS A 60 2.43 0.43 9.03
CA LYS A 60 3.87 0.13 9.11
C LYS A 60 4.35 0.03 10.56
N ALA A 61 3.89 0.92 11.44
CA ALA A 61 4.22 0.90 12.87
C ALA A 61 3.73 -0.39 13.55
N MET A 62 2.56 -0.88 13.16
CA MET A 62 1.98 -2.15 13.60
C MET A 62 2.60 -3.40 12.93
N ARG A 63 3.74 -3.23 12.23
CA ARG A 63 4.50 -4.30 11.54
C ARG A 63 3.70 -5.06 10.49
N LEU A 64 2.62 -4.48 9.98
CA LEU A 64 1.99 -5.02 8.79
C LEU A 64 2.95 -4.85 7.63
N ARG A 65 3.15 -5.92 6.86
CA ARG A 65 4.05 -5.90 5.71
C ARG A 65 3.46 -5.00 4.63
N ILE A 66 3.82 -3.73 4.71
CA ILE A 66 3.65 -2.78 3.61
C ILE A 66 5.02 -2.64 2.97
N ASP A 67 5.14 -3.24 1.78
CA ASP A 67 6.27 -3.05 0.90
C ASP A 67 6.16 -1.64 0.29
N VAL A 68 6.48 -0.62 1.08
CA VAL A 68 6.61 0.76 0.61
C VAL A 68 7.87 0.80 -0.24
N VAL A 69 7.71 0.95 -1.55
CA VAL A 69 8.82 1.12 -2.49
C VAL A 69 9.47 2.46 -2.17
N PRO A 70 10.76 2.50 -1.75
CA PRO A 70 11.46 3.75 -1.53
C PRO A 70 11.39 4.66 -2.76
N GLU A 71 11.20 5.95 -2.55
CA GLU A 71 11.31 6.92 -3.63
C GLU A 71 12.72 6.80 -4.25
N GLY A 72 12.79 6.54 -5.56
CA GLY A 72 14.05 6.29 -6.27
C GLY A 72 14.44 4.82 -6.44
N SER A 73 13.75 3.85 -5.82
CA SER A 73 13.88 2.44 -6.21
C SER A 73 12.93 2.15 -7.38
N ALA A 74 13.29 2.62 -8.58
CA ALA A 74 12.63 2.16 -9.80
C ALA A 74 12.60 0.62 -9.80
N PRO A 75 11.49 -0.03 -10.21
CA PRO A 75 11.50 -1.48 -10.40
C PRO A 75 12.65 -1.83 -11.34
N LYS A 76 13.63 -2.58 -10.83
CA LYS A 76 14.75 -3.06 -11.64
C LYS A 76 14.16 -3.88 -12.79
N ARG A 77 14.22 -3.30 -13.99
CA ARG A 77 14.03 -3.89 -15.32
C ARG A 77 12.59 -4.23 -15.74
N ARG A 78 11.99 -3.21 -16.38
CA ARG A 78 11.31 -3.37 -17.68
C ARG A 78 12.37 -3.64 -18.78
N ALA A 79 13.15 -4.73 -18.65
CA ALA A 79 14.08 -5.17 -19.71
C ALA A 79 13.62 -6.50 -20.36
N GLU A 80 12.51 -7.09 -19.90
CA GLU A 80 11.92 -8.31 -20.48
C GLU A 80 10.74 -8.02 -21.44
N ARG A 81 10.45 -6.74 -21.71
CA ARG A 81 9.30 -6.30 -22.51
C ARG A 81 9.68 -5.48 -23.74
N GLU A 82 10.83 -5.80 -24.32
CA GLU A 82 11.13 -5.52 -25.72
C GLU A 82 11.22 -6.86 -26.44
N LYS A 83 10.11 -7.61 -26.49
CA LYS A 83 9.90 -8.42 -27.69
C LYS A 83 9.43 -7.43 -28.74
N PRO A 84 10.12 -7.31 -29.89
CA PRO A 84 9.69 -6.45 -30.97
C PRO A 84 8.22 -6.76 -31.30
N ILE A 85 7.45 -5.71 -31.58
CA ILE A 85 6.04 -5.81 -31.99
C ILE A 85 5.89 -6.64 -33.29
N ASP A 86 7.00 -6.95 -33.96
CA ASP A 86 7.11 -7.72 -35.20
C ASP A 86 6.81 -9.23 -35.03
N ALA A 87 6.51 -9.70 -33.82
CA ALA A 87 5.92 -11.04 -33.61
C ALA A 87 4.45 -11.15 -34.10
N LEU A 88 3.89 -10.10 -34.71
CA LEU A 88 2.58 -10.15 -35.37
C LEU A 88 2.65 -10.66 -36.81
N GLU A 89 3.81 -10.61 -37.48
CA GLU A 89 3.94 -11.22 -38.81
C GLU A 89 3.94 -12.76 -38.74
N SER A 90 4.48 -13.34 -37.67
CA SER A 90 4.48 -14.79 -37.46
C SER A 90 3.11 -15.37 -37.09
N VAL A 91 2.15 -14.54 -36.65
CA VAL A 91 0.78 -15.00 -36.37
C VAL A 91 -0.06 -15.06 -37.66
N ILE A 92 0.21 -14.19 -38.63
CA ILE A 92 -0.49 -14.16 -39.93
C ILE A 92 -0.06 -15.36 -40.79
N GLU A 93 1.21 -15.79 -40.74
CA GLU A 93 1.67 -16.98 -41.47
C GLU A 93 1.10 -18.30 -40.92
N ILE A 94 0.75 -18.36 -39.63
CA ILE A 94 0.30 -19.62 -38.98
C ILE A 94 -1.20 -19.88 -39.20
N TRP A 95 -2.02 -18.87 -39.52
CA TRP A 95 -3.47 -19.04 -39.79
C TRP A 95 -3.90 -18.50 -41.17
N GLY A 96 -2.96 -18.20 -42.06
CA GLY A 96 -3.18 -17.92 -43.48
C GLY A 96 -3.33 -19.21 -44.29
N THR A 97 -4.53 -19.76 -44.28
CA THR A 97 -5.03 -20.84 -45.14
C THR A 97 -4.42 -20.89 -46.54
N LYS A 98 -3.71 -21.98 -46.86
CA LYS A 98 -3.53 -22.43 -48.24
C LYS A 98 -4.68 -23.37 -48.62
N ALA A 99 -5.33 -23.03 -49.74
CA ALA A 99 -6.10 -23.89 -50.63
C ALA A 99 -7.47 -24.42 -50.16
N ARG A 100 -8.54 -23.80 -50.67
CA ARG A 100 -9.36 -24.45 -51.71
C ARG A 100 -10.06 -23.40 -52.58
#